data_AF-A0A7W8D5M2-F1
#
_entry.id   AF-A0A7W8D5M2-F1
#
_cell.length_a   1.000
_cell.length_b   1.000
_cell.length_c   1.000
_cell.angle_alpha   90.00
_cell.angle_beta   90.00
_cell.angle_gamma   90.00
#
_symmetry.space_group_name_H-M   'P 1'
#
loop_
_entity.id
_entity.type
_entity.pdbx_description
1 polymer ?
#
loop_
_entity_poly.entity_id
_entity_poly.type
_entity_poly.pdbx_seq_one_letter_code
_entity_poly.pdbx_strand_id
1 'polypeptide(L)'
;MGTKLKVNDFSSIKQAELELAQLTILIGPSASGKSVLSKLIFFFNHILVEQIAVLEDLKNIEHFKEVIKTNFKDWFPVDAWGGGKFVIDYEAGLFQVKISRIEYRKKLGDNIRVWLSPFFEAMFNGALESYKSLPASSQAGDYPFDTTWHLRRSLTEALKKGLKDDYHELQTFIPAGRSFFTSVGKSIAAFEHGRVLDPLIVRFGKFYANLRERENFRAVSRQQRDAAWSEALDKVMDGKMVAERSREYLQTPDGRRIPTSAMSSGQQELMPLILAIRSRSTVWERYQQLIFVEEPEAHLFPSSQSAIIEVFTAMLSLAKTKIRLVLTTHSPYVLAKINNLIKARQVAGSRRSKRYAEVANVVAENSWIASSSVAAYAINCGVLHSIKGEDGLIDAEYIDEVSGEMANEFSALLGIEVSK
;
A
#
# COMPACT_ATOMS: atom_id res chain seq x y z
N MET A 1 -13.96 -4.96 -14.44
CA MET A 1 -12.52 -5.17 -14.66
C MET A 1 -11.84 -4.55 -13.47
N GLY A 2 -10.99 -5.32 -12.77
CA GLY A 2 -10.18 -4.83 -11.65
C GLY A 2 -8.72 -4.67 -12.05
N THR A 3 -7.93 -4.04 -11.18
CA THR A 3 -6.50 -3.85 -11.38
C THR A 3 -5.75 -5.18 -11.32
N LYS A 4 -4.93 -5.48 -12.33
CA LYS A 4 -4.16 -6.72 -12.44
C LYS A 4 -2.68 -6.47 -12.63
N LEU A 5 -1.86 -7.33 -12.04
CA LEU A 5 -0.41 -7.39 -12.26
C LEU A 5 -0.04 -8.81 -12.66
N LYS A 6 0.72 -8.95 -13.75
CA LYS A 6 1.41 -10.19 -14.14
C LYS A 6 2.90 -9.96 -14.21
N VAL A 7 3.68 -10.87 -13.64
CA VAL A 7 5.14 -10.81 -13.59
C VAL A 7 5.70 -12.15 -14.03
N ASN A 8 6.64 -12.14 -14.95
CA ASN A 8 7.41 -13.32 -15.35
C ASN A 8 8.91 -13.00 -15.28
N ASP A 9 9.64 -13.80 -14.50
CA ASP A 9 11.10 -13.82 -14.35
C ASP A 9 11.75 -12.49 -13.93
N PHE A 10 11.10 -11.74 -13.03
CA PHE A 10 11.62 -10.47 -12.53
C PHE A 10 12.04 -10.56 -11.06
N SER A 11 13.32 -10.28 -10.79
CA SER A 11 13.89 -10.33 -9.44
C SER A 11 13.70 -11.71 -8.78
N SER A 12 13.20 -11.79 -7.54
CA SER A 12 12.89 -13.06 -6.88
C SER A 12 11.60 -13.74 -7.37
N ILE A 13 10.86 -13.11 -8.31
CA ILE A 13 9.57 -13.60 -8.81
C ILE A 13 9.78 -14.31 -10.15
N LYS A 14 9.52 -15.61 -10.17
CA LYS A 14 9.47 -16.43 -11.39
C LYS A 14 8.15 -16.23 -12.13
N GLN A 15 7.04 -16.31 -11.41
CA GLN A 15 5.71 -16.14 -11.97
C GLN A 15 4.76 -15.56 -10.93
N ALA A 16 4.04 -14.50 -11.28
CA ALA A 16 2.97 -13.99 -10.46
C ALA A 16 1.83 -13.47 -11.32
N GLU A 17 0.59 -13.79 -10.94
CA GLU A 17 -0.62 -13.18 -11.47
C GLU A 17 -1.53 -12.87 -10.28
N LEU A 18 -1.91 -11.60 -10.14
CA LEU A 18 -2.82 -11.17 -9.08
C LEU A 18 -3.78 -10.09 -9.57
N GLU A 19 -4.98 -10.12 -9.04
CA GLU A 19 -5.99 -9.06 -9.16
C GLU A 19 -6.19 -8.40 -7.79
N LEU A 20 -6.22 -7.07 -7.76
CA LEU A 20 -6.43 -6.31 -6.53
C LEU A 20 -7.90 -6.34 -6.13
N ALA A 21 -8.14 -6.72 -4.88
CA ALA A 21 -9.41 -6.53 -4.21
C ALA A 21 -9.37 -5.28 -3.32
N GLN A 22 -10.47 -5.00 -2.61
CA GLN A 22 -10.53 -3.91 -1.62
C GLN A 22 -9.49 -4.12 -0.51
N LEU A 23 -9.30 -5.36 -0.07
CA LEU A 23 -8.19 -5.81 0.76
C LEU A 23 -7.42 -6.90 0.00
N THR A 24 -6.17 -6.64 -0.33
CA THR A 24 -5.27 -7.60 -0.97
C THR A 24 -4.15 -7.95 0.00
N ILE A 25 -3.93 -9.23 0.28
CA ILE A 25 -2.86 -9.70 1.17
C ILE A 25 -1.85 -10.52 0.37
N LEU A 26 -0.57 -10.20 0.55
CA LEU A 26 0.56 -10.95 0.04
C LEU A 26 1.32 -11.55 1.24
N ILE A 27 1.41 -12.88 1.31
CA ILE A 27 2.12 -13.60 2.37
C ILE A 27 3.25 -14.46 1.80
N GLY A 28 4.23 -14.78 2.63
CA GLY A 28 5.31 -15.71 2.34
C GLY A 28 6.60 -15.35 3.09
N PRO A 29 7.64 -16.19 3.02
CA PRO A 29 8.90 -16.00 3.75
C PRO A 29 9.63 -14.69 3.45
N SER A 30 10.60 -14.30 4.27
CA SER A 30 11.44 -13.11 4.03
C SER A 30 12.14 -13.21 2.68
N ALA A 31 12.31 -12.07 2.01
CA ALA A 31 12.89 -11.98 0.65
C ALA A 31 12.13 -12.75 -0.46
N SER A 32 10.90 -13.22 -0.24
CA SER A 32 10.12 -13.95 -1.26
C SER A 32 9.63 -13.08 -2.44
N GLY A 33 9.71 -11.75 -2.36
CA GLY A 33 9.26 -10.84 -3.43
C GLY A 33 7.95 -10.08 -3.18
N LYS A 34 7.34 -10.21 -1.98
CA LYS A 34 6.12 -9.46 -1.59
C LYS A 34 6.24 -7.94 -1.78
N SER A 35 7.37 -7.39 -1.31
CA SER A 35 7.70 -5.96 -1.44
C SER A 35 7.91 -5.56 -2.89
N VAL A 36 8.51 -6.44 -3.71
CA VAL A 36 8.70 -6.21 -5.14
C VAL A 36 7.35 -6.11 -5.85
N LEU A 37 6.40 -7.01 -5.58
CA LEU A 37 5.05 -6.94 -6.13
C LEU A 37 4.33 -5.66 -5.72
N SER A 38 4.35 -5.31 -4.43
CA SER A 38 3.74 -4.08 -3.93
C SER A 38 4.33 -2.82 -4.56
N LYS A 39 5.67 -2.78 -4.68
CA LYS A 39 6.40 -1.70 -5.33
C LYS A 39 6.10 -1.59 -6.83
N LEU A 40 5.94 -2.72 -7.53
CA LEU A 40 5.54 -2.72 -8.95
C LEU A 40 4.15 -2.10 -9.15
N ILE A 41 3.15 -2.52 -8.36
CA ILE A 41 1.80 -1.94 -8.43
C ILE A 41 1.86 -0.43 -8.19
N PHE A 42 2.60 -0.01 -7.16
CA PHE A 42 2.79 1.41 -6.84
C PHE A 42 3.45 2.16 -8.01
N PHE A 43 4.52 1.60 -8.58
CA PHE A 43 5.26 2.19 -9.70
C PHE A 43 4.36 2.38 -10.93
N PHE A 44 3.62 1.36 -11.36
CA PHE A 44 2.76 1.48 -12.54
C PHE A 44 1.65 2.51 -12.36
N ASN A 45 1.07 2.60 -11.18
CA ASN A 45 0.09 3.63 -10.88
C ASN A 45 0.75 5.02 -10.76
N HIS A 46 2.04 5.10 -10.40
CA HIS A 46 2.80 6.35 -10.36
C HIS A 46 3.03 6.96 -11.76
N ILE A 47 3.14 6.13 -12.81
CA ILE A 47 3.26 6.57 -14.22
C ILE A 47 2.15 7.56 -14.60
N LEU A 48 0.93 7.36 -14.09
CA LEU A 48 -0.21 8.26 -14.34
C LEU A 48 0.02 9.70 -13.84
N VAL A 49 0.87 9.88 -12.82
CA VAL A 49 1.21 11.19 -12.25
C VAL A 49 2.46 11.77 -12.93
N GLU A 50 3.44 10.93 -13.25
CA GLU A 50 4.72 11.36 -13.85
C GLU A 50 4.55 12.03 -15.22
N GLN A 51 3.50 11.68 -15.98
CA GLN A 51 3.22 12.29 -17.28
C GLN A 51 3.05 13.82 -17.22
N ILE A 52 2.61 14.37 -16.08
CA ILE A 52 2.30 15.80 -15.95
C ILE A 52 3.55 16.65 -16.21
N ALA A 53 4.67 16.32 -15.57
CA ALA A 53 5.92 17.07 -15.73
C ALA A 53 6.43 17.02 -17.18
N VAL A 54 6.28 15.88 -17.84
CA VAL A 54 6.71 15.69 -19.23
C VAL A 54 5.84 16.48 -20.22
N LEU A 55 4.54 16.58 -19.93
CA LEU A 55 3.60 17.39 -20.71
C LEU A 55 3.85 18.89 -20.50
N GLU A 56 4.16 19.31 -19.27
CA GLU A 56 4.54 20.69 -18.94
C GLU A 56 5.80 21.14 -19.71
N ASP A 57 6.77 20.23 -19.89
CA ASP A 57 7.97 20.43 -20.70
C ASP A 57 7.75 20.27 -22.22
N LEU A 58 6.50 20.11 -22.66
CA LEU A 58 6.08 19.96 -24.07
C LEU A 58 6.76 18.80 -24.80
N LYS A 59 7.10 17.72 -24.07
CA LYS A 59 7.73 16.53 -24.65
C LYS A 59 6.70 15.51 -25.11
N ASN A 60 7.07 14.73 -26.12
CA ASN A 60 6.21 13.71 -26.70
C ASN A 60 6.23 12.40 -25.90
N ILE A 61 5.38 11.46 -26.30
CA ILE A 61 5.23 10.17 -25.61
C ILE A 61 6.47 9.28 -25.69
N GLU A 62 7.28 9.40 -26.73
CA GLU A 62 8.53 8.62 -26.84
C GLU A 62 9.54 9.09 -25.80
N HIS A 63 9.62 10.40 -25.54
CA HIS A 63 10.40 10.92 -24.41
C HIS A 63 9.84 10.44 -23.07
N PHE A 64 8.50 10.40 -22.91
CA PHE A 64 7.88 9.87 -21.70
C PHE A 64 8.24 8.39 -21.45
N LYS A 65 8.29 7.56 -22.51
CA LYS A 65 8.76 6.17 -22.41
C LYS A 65 10.20 6.10 -21.91
N GLU A 66 11.10 6.99 -22.33
CA GLU A 66 12.47 7.04 -21.81
C GLU A 66 12.54 7.47 -20.33
N VAL A 67 11.67 8.39 -19.90
CA VAL A 67 11.52 8.75 -18.48
C VAL A 67 11.08 7.54 -17.66
N ILE A 68 10.07 6.79 -18.11
CA ILE A 68 9.63 5.55 -17.44
C ILE A 68 10.78 4.55 -17.33
N LYS A 69 11.58 4.38 -18.39
CA LYS A 69 12.73 3.46 -18.35
C LYS A 69 13.78 3.87 -17.32
N THR A 70 14.05 5.17 -17.24
CA THR A 70 15.01 5.73 -16.28
C THR A 70 14.51 5.53 -14.86
N ASN A 71 13.26 5.91 -14.58
CA ASN A 71 12.63 5.74 -13.28
C ASN A 71 12.53 4.27 -12.89
N PHE A 72 12.24 3.36 -13.83
CA PHE A 72 12.20 1.93 -13.53
C PHE A 72 13.56 1.42 -13.02
N LYS A 73 14.69 1.88 -13.57
CA LYS A 73 16.04 1.52 -13.10
C LYS A 73 16.37 2.14 -11.74
N ASP A 74 15.90 3.37 -11.49
CA ASP A 74 16.09 4.05 -10.21
C ASP A 74 15.26 3.37 -9.09
N TRP A 75 14.07 2.85 -9.42
CA TRP A 75 13.20 2.16 -8.48
C TRP A 75 13.60 0.70 -8.29
N PHE A 76 14.05 0.03 -9.35
CA PHE A 76 14.45 -1.36 -9.33
C PHE A 76 15.89 -1.44 -9.82
N PRO A 77 16.88 -1.52 -8.91
CA PRO A 77 18.28 -1.61 -9.28
C PRO A 77 18.53 -2.76 -10.25
N VAL A 78 19.28 -2.49 -11.32
CA VAL A 78 19.54 -3.45 -12.41
C VAL A 78 20.13 -4.75 -11.90
N ASP A 79 21.01 -4.67 -10.90
CA ASP A 79 21.65 -5.84 -10.27
C ASP A 79 20.64 -6.79 -9.61
N ALA A 80 19.45 -6.29 -9.26
CA ALA A 80 18.39 -7.06 -8.63
C ALA A 80 17.37 -7.66 -9.60
N TRP A 81 17.51 -7.46 -10.93
CA TRP A 81 16.56 -7.96 -11.93
C TRP A 81 16.66 -9.46 -12.19
N GLY A 82 17.82 -10.05 -11.90
CA GLY A 82 18.15 -11.44 -12.27
C GLY A 82 18.89 -11.54 -13.61
N GLY A 83 19.28 -12.77 -13.98
CA GLY A 83 20.11 -13.04 -15.16
C GLY A 83 19.34 -13.19 -16.48
N GLY A 84 18.01 -13.22 -16.45
CA GLY A 84 17.14 -13.52 -17.59
C GLY A 84 16.42 -12.31 -18.19
N LYS A 85 15.70 -12.56 -19.29
CA LYS A 85 14.64 -11.66 -19.76
C LYS A 85 13.48 -11.70 -18.77
N PHE A 86 12.72 -10.62 -18.69
CA PHE A 86 11.51 -10.55 -17.89
C PHE A 86 10.41 -9.83 -18.65
N VAL A 87 9.17 -10.07 -18.24
CA VAL A 87 7.99 -9.35 -18.72
C VAL A 87 7.10 -9.02 -17.53
N ILE A 88 6.70 -7.77 -17.44
CA ILE A 88 5.78 -7.28 -16.43
C ILE A 88 4.62 -6.58 -17.13
N ASP A 89 3.41 -7.02 -16.85
CA ASP A 89 2.16 -6.50 -17.39
C ASP A 89 1.30 -5.93 -16.26
N TYR A 90 0.85 -4.70 -16.42
CA TYR A 90 -0.07 -4.05 -15.50
C TYR A 90 -1.30 -3.55 -16.24
N GLU A 91 -2.48 -3.77 -15.65
CA GLU A 91 -3.77 -3.35 -16.18
C GLU A 91 -4.61 -2.69 -15.09
N ALA A 92 -5.22 -1.56 -15.41
CA ALA A 92 -6.21 -0.86 -14.60
C ALA A 92 -7.24 -0.25 -15.55
N GLY A 93 -8.45 -0.80 -15.65
CA GLY A 93 -9.41 -0.43 -16.69
C GLY A 93 -8.79 -0.39 -18.10
N LEU A 94 -8.91 0.73 -18.81
CA LEU A 94 -8.32 0.91 -20.15
C LEU A 94 -6.81 1.25 -20.14
N PHE A 95 -6.22 1.53 -18.97
CA PHE A 95 -4.80 1.76 -18.84
C PHE A 95 -4.06 0.44 -18.73
N GLN A 96 -3.14 0.20 -19.67
CA GLN A 96 -2.26 -0.97 -19.65
C GLN A 96 -0.83 -0.53 -19.93
N VAL A 97 0.11 -1.16 -19.23
CA VAL A 97 1.54 -0.93 -19.40
C VAL A 97 2.25 -2.27 -19.39
N LYS A 98 3.17 -2.45 -20.34
CA LYS A 98 4.06 -3.62 -20.39
C LYS A 98 5.51 -3.16 -20.39
N ILE A 99 6.30 -3.69 -19.46
CA ILE A 99 7.74 -3.51 -19.41
C ILE A 99 8.40 -4.86 -19.68
N SER A 100 9.34 -4.89 -20.62
CA SER A 100 10.05 -6.13 -20.97
C SER A 100 11.55 -5.88 -21.11
N ARG A 101 12.37 -6.73 -20.49
CA ARG A 101 13.81 -6.71 -20.72
C ARG A 101 14.13 -7.39 -22.04
N ILE A 102 14.88 -6.69 -22.88
CA ILE A 102 15.20 -7.11 -24.23
C ILE A 102 16.70 -7.23 -24.42
N GLU A 103 17.10 -8.10 -25.35
CA GLU A 103 18.47 -8.13 -25.82
C GLU A 103 18.74 -6.96 -26.76
N TYR A 104 19.92 -6.37 -26.63
CA TYR A 104 20.44 -5.39 -27.57
C TYR A 104 21.76 -5.92 -28.13
N ARG A 105 21.86 -6.03 -29.46
CA ARG A 105 23.04 -6.59 -30.15
C ARG A 105 23.48 -7.96 -29.57
N LYS A 106 22.52 -8.86 -29.33
CA LYS A 106 22.72 -10.20 -28.74
C LYS A 106 23.30 -10.22 -27.32
N LYS A 107 23.31 -9.07 -26.62
CA LYS A 107 23.70 -8.98 -25.21
C LYS A 107 22.50 -8.59 -24.37
N LEU A 108 22.31 -9.31 -23.27
CA LEU A 108 21.30 -9.00 -22.28
C LEU A 108 21.88 -7.99 -21.28
N GLY A 109 21.65 -6.71 -21.56
CA GLY A 109 22.03 -5.59 -20.69
C GLY A 109 20.86 -5.14 -19.81
N ASP A 110 20.80 -3.84 -19.55
CA ASP A 110 19.73 -3.17 -18.82
C ASP A 110 18.66 -2.55 -19.76
N ASN A 111 18.65 -2.98 -21.02
CA ASN A 111 17.74 -2.48 -22.03
C ASN A 111 16.32 -3.02 -21.79
N ILE A 112 15.38 -2.10 -21.64
CA ILE A 112 13.97 -2.40 -21.45
C ILE A 112 13.12 -1.71 -22.53
N ARG A 113 12.05 -2.39 -22.93
CA ARG A 113 10.99 -1.86 -23.78
C ARG A 113 9.80 -1.50 -22.90
N VAL A 114 9.20 -0.35 -23.17
CA VAL A 114 7.96 0.11 -22.54
C VAL A 114 6.89 0.18 -23.62
N TRP A 115 5.78 -0.50 -23.40
CA TRP A 115 4.57 -0.38 -24.21
C TRP A 115 3.46 0.20 -23.35
N LEU A 116 2.69 1.13 -23.92
CA LEU A 116 1.58 1.82 -23.30
C LEU A 116 0.30 1.54 -24.11
N SER A 117 -0.85 1.43 -23.44
CA SER A 117 -2.11 1.14 -24.11
C SER A 117 -2.50 2.25 -25.09
N PRO A 118 -3.20 1.93 -26.20
CA PRO A 118 -3.69 2.93 -27.15
C PRO A 118 -4.54 4.03 -26.49
N PHE A 119 -5.29 3.67 -25.45
CA PHE A 119 -6.02 4.63 -24.62
C PHE A 119 -5.10 5.66 -23.99
N PHE A 120 -4.00 5.23 -23.35
CA PHE A 120 -3.05 6.13 -22.72
C PHE A 120 -2.33 6.99 -23.75
N GLU A 121 -1.91 6.42 -24.88
CA GLU A 121 -1.23 7.18 -25.93
C GLU A 121 -2.13 8.27 -26.53
N ALA A 122 -3.40 7.95 -26.80
CA ALA A 122 -4.37 8.93 -27.29
C ALA A 122 -4.64 10.04 -26.26
N MET A 123 -4.81 9.68 -24.98
CA MET A 123 -5.00 10.65 -23.90
C MET A 123 -3.79 11.58 -23.75
N PHE A 124 -2.58 11.03 -23.72
CA PHE A 124 -1.34 11.80 -23.57
C PHE A 124 -1.15 12.77 -24.73
N ASN A 125 -1.29 12.30 -25.98
CA ASN A 125 -1.13 13.15 -27.16
C ASN A 125 -2.23 14.23 -27.23
N GLY A 126 -3.47 13.88 -26.91
CA GLY A 126 -4.56 14.86 -26.84
C GLY A 126 -4.32 15.94 -25.78
N ALA A 127 -3.79 15.56 -24.61
CA ALA A 127 -3.42 16.50 -23.56
C ALA A 127 -2.25 17.41 -23.99
N LEU A 128 -1.23 16.85 -24.66
CA LEU A 128 -0.09 17.61 -25.18
C LEU A 128 -0.52 18.66 -26.22
N GLU A 129 -1.34 18.27 -27.20
CA GLU A 129 -1.85 19.21 -28.21
C GLU A 129 -2.75 20.29 -27.59
N SER A 130 -3.61 19.90 -26.63
CA SER A 130 -4.42 20.87 -25.88
C SER A 130 -3.54 21.87 -25.13
N TYR A 131 -2.47 21.39 -24.46
CA TYR A 131 -1.56 22.24 -23.71
C TYR A 131 -0.73 23.16 -24.60
N LYS A 132 -0.28 22.70 -25.78
CA LYS A 132 0.38 23.53 -26.81
C LYS A 132 -0.51 24.66 -27.34
N SER A 133 -1.82 24.41 -27.44
CA SER A 133 -2.78 25.38 -27.98
C SER A 133 -3.14 26.50 -27.00
N LEU A 134 -2.75 26.38 -25.73
CA LEU A 134 -2.93 27.43 -24.74
C LEU A 134 -1.98 28.59 -25.07
N PRO A 135 -2.46 29.85 -25.04
CA PRO A 135 -1.61 30.99 -25.34
C PRO A 135 -0.42 31.01 -24.36
N ALA A 136 0.80 31.06 -24.90
CA ALA A 136 1.99 31.31 -24.09
C ALA A 136 1.78 32.65 -23.38
N SER A 137 1.63 32.63 -22.05
CA SER A 137 1.35 33.84 -21.28
C SER A 137 2.47 34.85 -21.48
N SER A 138 2.16 35.95 -22.16
CA SER A 138 3.09 37.01 -22.55
C SER A 138 3.38 38.02 -21.43
N GLN A 139 3.03 37.75 -20.18
CA GLN A 139 3.37 38.62 -19.05
C GLN A 139 3.75 37.81 -17.80
N ALA A 140 4.97 38.04 -17.34
CA ALA A 140 5.47 37.57 -16.06
C ALA A 140 4.72 38.31 -14.93
N GLY A 141 3.75 37.64 -14.29
CA GLY A 141 3.10 38.22 -13.11
C GLY A 141 1.93 37.41 -12.57
N ASP A 142 1.05 36.91 -13.44
CA ASP A 142 -0.17 36.23 -13.02
C ASP A 142 -0.44 35.01 -13.93
N TYR A 143 -0.76 33.84 -13.33
CA TYR A 143 -1.34 32.63 -13.95
C TYR A 143 -0.48 31.44 -14.51
N PRO A 144 0.75 31.11 -14.05
CA PRO A 144 1.30 29.75 -14.26
C PRO A 144 0.43 28.63 -13.63
N PHE A 145 -0.39 28.98 -12.64
CA PHE A 145 -1.27 28.07 -11.92
C PHE A 145 -2.47 27.58 -12.75
N ASP A 146 -2.98 28.41 -13.67
CA ASP A 146 -4.24 28.12 -14.37
C ASP A 146 -4.05 27.07 -15.48
N THR A 147 -2.98 27.20 -16.27
CA THR A 147 -2.65 26.26 -17.36
C THR A 147 -2.30 24.87 -16.82
N THR A 148 -1.47 24.77 -15.79
CA THR A 148 -1.19 23.50 -15.09
C THR A 148 -2.45 22.90 -14.46
N TRP A 149 -3.32 23.73 -13.87
CA TRP A 149 -4.59 23.24 -13.31
C TRP A 149 -5.51 22.67 -14.40
N HIS A 150 -5.65 23.35 -15.54
CA HIS A 150 -6.42 22.87 -16.69
C HIS A 150 -5.88 21.53 -17.22
N LEU A 151 -4.55 21.42 -17.37
CA LEU A 151 -3.90 20.16 -17.78
C LEU A 151 -4.23 19.03 -16.81
N ARG A 152 -4.00 19.25 -15.51
CA ARG A 152 -4.29 18.26 -14.46
C ARG A 152 -5.75 17.85 -14.43
N ARG A 153 -6.66 18.81 -14.59
CA ARG A 153 -8.10 18.55 -14.63
C ARG A 153 -8.49 17.70 -15.83
N SER A 154 -8.02 18.05 -17.02
CA SER A 154 -8.30 17.31 -18.26
C SER A 154 -7.82 15.86 -18.17
N LEU A 155 -6.58 15.65 -17.71
CA LEU A 155 -6.03 14.31 -17.47
C LEU A 155 -6.84 13.54 -16.42
N THR A 156 -7.18 14.18 -15.31
CA THR A 156 -7.98 13.56 -14.24
C THR A 156 -9.35 13.12 -14.74
N GLU A 157 -10.04 13.93 -15.54
CA GLU A 157 -11.33 13.60 -16.12
C GLU A 157 -11.23 12.42 -17.11
N ALA A 158 -10.21 12.42 -17.97
CA ALA A 158 -9.94 11.32 -18.90
C ALA A 158 -9.64 10.01 -18.16
N LEU A 159 -8.79 10.06 -17.12
CA LEU A 159 -8.44 8.90 -16.30
C LEU A 159 -9.66 8.38 -15.52
N LYS A 160 -10.46 9.25 -14.90
CA LYS A 160 -11.71 8.84 -14.23
C LYS A 160 -12.66 8.12 -15.18
N LYS A 161 -12.77 8.59 -16.43
CA LYS A 161 -13.62 7.96 -17.44
C LYS A 161 -13.07 6.60 -17.91
N GLY A 162 -11.76 6.51 -18.16
CA GLY A 162 -11.13 5.32 -18.74
C GLY A 162 -10.87 4.20 -17.73
N LEU A 163 -10.51 4.54 -16.49
CA LEU A 163 -10.12 3.58 -15.45
C LEU A 163 -11.24 3.33 -14.44
N LYS A 164 -12.24 4.22 -14.34
CA LYS A 164 -13.37 4.09 -13.40
C LYS A 164 -12.90 3.87 -11.95
N ASP A 165 -13.30 2.77 -11.32
CA ASP A 165 -12.96 2.42 -9.94
C ASP A 165 -11.49 1.98 -9.77
N ASP A 166 -10.76 1.74 -10.86
CA ASP A 166 -9.32 1.43 -10.84
C ASP A 166 -8.43 2.69 -10.89
N TYR A 167 -9.03 3.88 -11.01
CA TYR A 167 -8.29 5.14 -10.89
C TYR A 167 -8.12 5.53 -9.42
N HIS A 168 -6.88 5.49 -8.94
CA HIS A 168 -6.54 5.90 -7.58
C HIS A 168 -5.83 7.25 -7.57
N GLU A 169 -6.54 8.30 -7.15
CA GLU A 169 -6.05 9.67 -7.10
C GLU A 169 -4.93 9.87 -6.07
N LEU A 170 -4.98 9.11 -4.96
CA LEU A 170 -3.98 9.17 -3.91
C LEU A 170 -3.35 7.81 -3.68
N GLN A 171 -2.02 7.80 -3.59
CA GLN A 171 -1.26 6.61 -3.24
C GLN A 171 -0.40 6.85 -2.00
N THR A 172 -0.34 5.86 -1.12
CA THR A 172 0.50 5.86 0.09
C THR A 172 1.21 4.54 0.23
N PHE A 173 2.51 4.57 0.45
CA PHE A 173 3.28 3.38 0.77
C PHE A 173 3.84 3.53 2.18
N ILE A 174 3.47 2.61 3.08
CA ILE A 174 3.93 2.57 4.45
C ILE A 174 4.91 1.39 4.57
N PRO A 175 6.22 1.66 4.72
CA PRO A 175 7.23 0.59 4.71
C PRO A 175 7.28 -0.19 6.02
N ALA A 176 7.93 -1.35 6.00
CA ALA A 176 8.14 -2.20 7.18
C ALA A 176 9.05 -1.53 8.21
N GLY A 177 10.19 -0.98 7.78
CA GLY A 177 11.17 -0.30 8.65
C GLY A 177 10.78 1.13 9.05
N ARG A 178 9.55 1.34 9.49
CA ARG A 178 8.98 2.68 9.74
C ARG A 178 9.33 3.24 11.12
N SER A 179 9.74 2.43 12.09
CA SER A 179 10.29 2.90 13.38
C SER A 179 11.44 3.90 13.21
N PHE A 180 12.23 3.78 12.14
CA PHE A 180 13.26 4.75 11.75
C PHE A 180 12.76 6.20 11.78
N PHE A 181 11.53 6.44 11.32
CA PHE A 181 10.97 7.79 11.20
C PHE A 181 10.52 8.39 12.53
N THR A 182 10.18 7.56 13.51
CA THR A 182 9.81 8.01 14.86
C THR A 182 10.94 8.82 15.49
N SER A 183 12.18 8.33 15.35
CA SER A 183 13.37 8.97 15.93
C SER A 183 14.05 9.99 15.02
N VAL A 184 14.00 9.83 13.68
CA VAL A 184 14.79 10.64 12.72
C VAL A 184 13.93 11.67 11.93
N GLY A 185 12.63 11.76 12.21
CA GLY A 185 11.60 12.38 11.35
C GLY A 185 11.91 13.73 10.68
N LYS A 186 12.69 14.63 11.28
CA LYS A 186 13.03 15.95 10.68
C LYS A 186 14.28 15.95 9.79
N SER A 187 15.10 14.91 9.85
CA SER A 187 16.41 14.84 9.16
C SER A 187 16.36 14.09 7.83
N ILE A 188 15.18 13.73 7.34
CA ILE A 188 14.99 12.95 6.10
C ILE A 188 15.55 13.69 4.88
N ALA A 189 15.47 15.03 4.87
CA ALA A 189 16.05 15.86 3.81
C ALA A 189 17.57 15.63 3.61
N ALA A 190 18.30 15.23 4.67
CA ALA A 190 19.73 14.95 4.59
C ALA A 190 20.06 13.68 3.79
N PHE A 191 19.11 12.75 3.66
CA PHE A 191 19.30 11.48 2.93
C PHE A 191 18.93 11.57 1.45
N GLU A 192 18.45 12.72 0.97
CA GLU A 192 18.04 12.91 -0.42
C GLU A 192 19.22 13.03 -1.38
N HIS A 193 20.29 13.72 -0.95
CA HIS A 193 21.36 14.16 -1.86
C HIS A 193 22.33 13.06 -2.30
N GLY A 194 22.12 11.79 -1.90
CA GLY A 194 23.02 10.69 -2.25
C GLY A 194 22.36 9.45 -2.87
N ARG A 195 21.04 9.46 -3.13
CA ARG A 195 20.27 8.25 -3.53
C ARG A 195 20.55 7.03 -2.64
N VAL A 196 20.82 7.28 -1.35
CA VAL A 196 21.24 6.26 -0.39
C VAL A 196 20.06 5.36 0.02
N LEU A 197 18.85 5.91 -0.04
CA LEU A 197 17.62 5.24 0.38
C LEU A 197 16.71 4.97 -0.81
N ASP A 198 15.94 3.90 -0.68
CA ASP A 198 14.88 3.53 -1.61
C ASP A 198 13.88 4.69 -1.82
N PRO A 199 13.44 4.97 -3.06
CA PRO A 199 12.51 6.07 -3.35
C PRO A 199 11.22 6.04 -2.53
N LEU A 200 10.69 4.85 -2.19
CA LEU A 200 9.50 4.71 -1.36
C LEU A 200 9.74 5.13 0.08
N ILE A 201 10.92 4.81 0.62
CA ILE A 201 11.34 5.21 1.98
C ILE A 201 11.46 6.73 2.06
N VAL A 202 12.09 7.36 1.07
CA VAL A 202 12.19 8.83 1.00
C VAL A 202 10.81 9.46 0.89
N ARG A 203 9.92 8.92 0.04
CA ARG A 203 8.56 9.44 -0.16
C ARG A 203 7.72 9.32 1.10
N PHE A 204 7.75 8.17 1.78
CA PHE A 204 7.05 8.00 3.05
C PHE A 204 7.63 8.92 4.11
N GLY A 205 8.95 9.07 4.16
CA GLY A 205 9.63 9.97 5.08
C GLY A 205 9.17 11.42 4.95
N LYS A 206 9.14 11.97 3.73
CA LYS A 206 8.59 13.30 3.44
C LYS A 206 7.13 13.42 3.86
N PHE A 207 6.32 12.41 3.52
CA PHE A 207 4.92 12.37 3.90
C PHE A 207 4.76 12.42 5.42
N TYR A 208 5.49 11.59 6.15
CA TYR A 208 5.45 11.51 7.60
C TYR A 208 5.96 12.79 8.29
N ALA A 209 7.06 13.39 7.81
CA ALA A 209 7.56 14.66 8.29
C ALA A 209 6.50 15.77 8.18
N ASN A 210 5.83 15.85 7.02
CA ASN A 210 4.72 16.79 6.80
C ASN A 210 3.53 16.53 7.74
N LEU A 211 3.27 15.27 8.12
CA LEU A 211 2.22 14.96 9.10
C LEU A 211 2.58 15.48 10.49
N ARG A 212 3.83 15.28 10.94
CA ARG A 212 4.30 15.78 12.26
C ARG A 212 4.32 17.30 12.33
N GLU A 213 4.62 17.98 11.23
CA GLU A 213 4.50 19.44 11.17
C GLU A 213 3.05 19.91 11.23
N ARG A 214 2.13 19.19 10.58
CA ARG A 214 0.69 19.50 10.56
C ARG A 214 -0.02 19.13 11.85
N GLU A 215 0.43 18.13 12.62
CA GLU A 215 -0.14 17.82 13.94
C GLU A 215 0.06 18.99 14.94
N ASN A 216 1.09 19.83 14.77
CA ASN A 216 1.20 21.11 15.50
C ASN A 216 0.18 22.17 15.06
N PHE A 217 -0.43 22.00 13.88
CA PHE A 217 -1.43 22.89 13.29
C PHE A 217 -2.63 22.06 12.80
N ARG A 218 -3.38 21.46 13.73
CA ARG A 218 -4.84 21.28 13.70
C ARG A 218 -5.28 20.01 14.43
N ALA A 219 -5.62 20.19 15.70
CA ALA A 219 -6.84 19.63 16.26
C ALA A 219 -8.04 20.12 15.42
N VAL A 220 -8.25 19.58 14.22
CA VAL A 220 -9.45 19.87 13.42
C VAL A 220 -10.52 18.87 13.80
N SER A 221 -11.38 19.39 14.66
CA SER A 221 -12.81 19.13 14.71
C SER A 221 -13.40 18.69 13.37
N ARG A 222 -13.88 17.44 13.31
CA ARG A 222 -15.05 17.04 12.51
C ARG A 222 -15.75 15.83 13.14
N GLN A 223 -16.75 16.15 13.98
CA GLN A 223 -17.92 15.35 14.38
C GLN A 223 -17.80 13.82 14.54
N GLN A 224 -18.05 13.36 15.78
CA GLN A 224 -18.67 12.10 16.26
C GLN A 224 -18.40 10.75 15.59
N ARG A 225 -18.33 10.63 14.25
CA ARG A 225 -17.86 9.41 13.55
C ARG A 225 -16.37 9.15 13.81
N ASP A 226 -15.61 10.22 14.03
CA ASP A 226 -14.18 10.17 14.34
C ASP A 226 -13.87 9.64 15.75
N ALA A 227 -14.84 9.60 16.67
CA ALA A 227 -14.57 9.20 18.06
C ALA A 227 -14.25 7.70 18.17
N ALA A 228 -15.13 6.83 17.68
CA ALA A 228 -14.92 5.38 17.74
C ALA A 228 -13.71 4.94 16.89
N TRP A 229 -13.49 5.60 15.75
CA TRP A 229 -12.33 5.38 14.89
C TRP A 229 -11.02 5.81 15.56
N SER A 230 -10.99 7.00 16.18
CA SER A 230 -9.82 7.49 16.92
C SER A 230 -9.56 6.64 18.16
N GLU A 231 -10.59 6.21 18.88
CA GLU A 231 -10.47 5.36 20.06
C GLU A 231 -9.87 3.98 19.72
N ALA A 232 -10.27 3.40 18.59
CA ALA A 232 -9.67 2.15 18.10
C ALA A 232 -8.17 2.32 17.84
N LEU A 233 -7.75 3.43 17.20
CA LEU A 233 -6.34 3.74 16.96
C LEU A 233 -5.57 3.98 18.26
N ASP A 234 -6.14 4.74 19.19
CA ASP A 234 -5.53 5.03 20.50
C ASP A 234 -5.37 3.74 21.34
N LYS A 235 -6.33 2.79 21.21
CA LYS A 235 -6.24 1.47 21.84
C LYS A 235 -5.11 0.61 21.26
N VAL A 236 -4.88 0.63 19.95
CA VAL A 236 -3.75 -0.09 19.34
C VAL A 236 -2.40 0.46 19.84
N MET A 237 -2.32 1.76 20.11
CA MET A 237 -1.12 2.42 20.66
C MET A 237 -0.91 2.22 22.17
N ASP A 238 -1.90 1.68 22.89
CA ASP A 238 -2.00 1.72 24.35
C ASP A 238 -1.84 3.15 24.92
N GLY A 239 -2.37 4.14 24.20
CA GLY A 239 -2.29 5.53 24.60
C GLY A 239 -2.64 6.53 23.50
N LYS A 240 -2.73 7.80 23.90
CA LYS A 240 -3.06 8.91 23.00
C LYS A 240 -1.84 9.79 22.76
N MET A 241 -1.61 10.16 21.51
CA MET A 241 -0.58 11.15 21.17
C MET A 241 -0.99 12.54 21.65
N VAL A 242 -0.10 13.20 22.40
CA VAL A 242 -0.28 14.57 22.89
C VAL A 242 0.98 15.39 22.65
N ALA A 243 0.81 16.65 22.27
CA ALA A 243 1.92 17.58 22.05
C ALA A 243 1.88 18.72 23.08
N GLU A 244 3.03 19.03 23.68
CA GLU A 244 3.18 20.13 24.62
C GLU A 244 4.53 20.84 24.38
N ARG A 245 4.49 22.17 24.17
CA ARG A 245 5.69 23.02 24.00
C ARG A 245 6.72 22.42 23.00
N SER A 246 6.22 21.97 21.85
CA SER A 246 7.02 21.36 20.77
C SER A 246 7.64 19.99 21.07
N ARG A 247 7.22 19.32 22.16
CA ARG A 247 7.55 17.92 22.46
C ARG A 247 6.31 17.06 22.35
N GLU A 248 6.46 15.87 21.77
CA GLU A 248 5.40 14.89 21.61
C GLU A 248 5.56 13.78 22.66
N TYR A 249 4.44 13.38 23.25
CA TYR A 249 4.33 12.34 24.25
C TYR A 249 3.20 11.38 23.87
N LEU A 250 3.36 10.13 24.26
CA LEU A 250 2.25 9.18 24.37
C LEU A 250 1.70 9.25 25.80
N GLN A 251 0.44 9.66 25.94
CA GLN A 251 -0.28 9.61 27.21
C GLN A 251 -0.97 8.26 27.36
N THR A 252 -0.54 7.47 28.32
CA THR A 252 -1.08 6.13 28.61
C THR A 252 -2.36 6.21 29.45
N PRO A 253 -3.18 5.14 29.50
CA PRO A 253 -4.41 5.09 30.30
C PRO A 253 -4.18 5.33 31.80
N ASP A 254 -3.02 4.94 32.33
CA ASP A 254 -2.61 5.16 33.73
C ASP A 254 -2.08 6.59 34.00
N GLY A 255 -2.13 7.48 33.00
CA GLY A 255 -1.77 8.89 33.13
C GLY A 255 -0.30 9.22 32.91
N ARG A 256 0.59 8.22 32.71
CA ARG A 256 1.99 8.48 32.37
C ARG A 256 2.09 9.18 31.01
N ARG A 257 3.14 10.00 30.86
CA ARG A 257 3.49 10.67 29.61
C ARG A 257 4.86 10.21 29.16
N ILE A 258 4.89 9.39 28.12
CA ILE A 258 6.10 8.77 27.58
C ILE A 258 6.60 9.64 26.43
N PRO A 259 7.79 10.26 26.52
CA PRO A 259 8.38 10.96 25.38
C PRO A 259 8.51 10.04 24.17
N THR A 260 8.38 10.56 22.95
CA THR A 260 8.52 9.75 21.72
C THR A 260 9.81 8.93 21.65
N SER A 261 10.92 9.47 22.17
CA SER A 261 12.21 8.79 22.25
C SER A 261 12.26 7.61 23.24
N ALA A 262 11.29 7.49 24.13
CA ALA A 262 11.19 6.45 25.15
C ALA A 262 10.03 5.47 24.91
N MET A 263 9.36 5.56 23.75
CA MET A 263 8.33 4.61 23.34
C MET A 263 8.94 3.22 23.11
N SER A 264 8.17 2.16 23.40
CA SER A 264 8.59 0.78 23.07
C SER A 264 8.73 0.58 21.56
N SER A 265 9.47 -0.44 21.12
CA SER A 265 9.66 -0.73 19.69
C SER A 265 8.34 -0.90 18.94
N GLY A 266 7.38 -1.66 19.49
CA GLY A 266 6.05 -1.81 18.90
C GLY A 266 5.31 -0.48 18.76
N GLN A 267 5.40 0.40 19.76
CA GLN A 267 4.78 1.74 19.68
C GLN A 267 5.49 2.65 18.66
N GLN A 268 6.82 2.53 18.52
CA GLN A 268 7.58 3.27 17.51
C GLN A 268 7.24 2.82 16.08
N GLU A 269 6.91 1.54 15.88
CA GLU A 269 6.42 1.03 14.61
C GLU A 269 4.97 1.46 14.31
N LEU A 270 4.12 1.51 15.34
CA LEU A 270 2.71 1.88 15.18
C LEU A 270 2.51 3.37 14.93
N MET A 271 3.31 4.26 15.52
CA MET A 271 3.08 5.70 15.43
C MET A 271 3.08 6.22 13.97
N PRO A 272 4.08 5.93 13.12
CA PRO A 272 4.05 6.36 11.72
C PRO A 272 2.90 5.74 10.93
N LEU A 273 2.57 4.48 11.20
CA LEU A 273 1.45 3.79 10.57
C LEU A 273 0.12 4.45 10.91
N ILE A 274 -0.15 4.70 12.19
CA ILE A 274 -1.41 5.25 12.67
C ILE A 274 -1.60 6.69 12.21
N LEU A 275 -0.56 7.52 12.25
CA LEU A 275 -0.64 8.89 11.73
C LEU A 275 -0.89 8.91 10.22
N ALA A 276 -0.25 8.02 9.46
CA ALA A 276 -0.50 7.87 8.03
C ALA A 276 -1.96 7.46 7.74
N ILE A 277 -2.47 6.45 8.44
CA ILE A 277 -3.84 5.96 8.30
C ILE A 277 -4.86 7.04 8.69
N ARG A 278 -4.64 7.73 9.81
CA ARG A 278 -5.46 8.86 10.26
C ARG A 278 -5.49 9.98 9.23
N SER A 279 -4.35 10.32 8.63
CA SER A 279 -4.31 11.32 7.55
C SER A 279 -5.18 10.90 6.36
N ARG A 280 -5.10 9.64 5.94
CA ARG A 280 -5.87 9.11 4.80
C ARG A 280 -7.35 8.96 5.08
N SER A 281 -7.75 8.71 6.33
CA SER A 281 -9.17 8.69 6.70
C SER A 281 -9.81 10.09 6.60
N THR A 282 -9.07 11.18 6.73
CA THR A 282 -9.65 12.54 6.60
C THR A 282 -10.11 12.92 5.18
N VAL A 283 -9.66 12.17 4.17
CA VAL A 283 -9.90 12.50 2.75
C VAL A 283 -10.58 11.39 1.95
N TRP A 284 -10.95 10.28 2.61
CA TRP A 284 -11.52 9.09 1.96
C TRP A 284 -12.88 9.28 1.29
N GLU A 285 -13.63 10.33 1.63
CA GLU A 285 -14.90 10.67 0.98
C GLU A 285 -14.67 11.39 -0.35
N ARG A 286 -13.48 12.01 -0.52
CA ARG A 286 -13.16 12.88 -1.66
C ARG A 286 -12.37 12.16 -2.74
N TYR A 287 -11.44 11.28 -2.35
CA TYR A 287 -10.48 10.68 -3.27
C TYR A 287 -10.52 9.16 -3.23
N GLN A 288 -10.37 8.55 -4.40
CA GLN A 288 -10.01 7.14 -4.51
C GLN A 288 -8.56 6.95 -4.05
N GLN A 289 -8.31 6.02 -3.14
CA GLN A 289 -7.00 5.81 -2.53
C GLN A 289 -6.52 4.37 -2.68
N LEU A 290 -5.22 4.22 -2.94
CA LEU A 290 -4.51 2.95 -2.89
C LEU A 290 -3.42 3.03 -1.82
N ILE A 291 -3.57 2.23 -0.78
CA ILE A 291 -2.68 2.24 0.38
C ILE A 291 -1.93 0.91 0.41
N PHE A 292 -0.62 0.98 0.54
CA PHE A 292 0.25 -0.17 0.75
C PHE A 292 0.79 -0.11 2.17
N VAL A 293 0.73 -1.22 2.90
CA VAL A 293 1.34 -1.35 4.22
C VAL A 293 2.16 -2.62 4.24
N GLU A 294 3.46 -2.47 4.44
CA GLU A 294 4.35 -3.59 4.61
C GLU A 294 4.47 -3.99 6.07
N GLU A 295 4.34 -5.29 6.33
CA GLU A 295 4.53 -5.92 7.64
C GLU A 295 3.89 -5.07 8.76
N PRO A 296 2.55 -4.82 8.73
CA PRO A 296 1.87 -4.07 9.76
C PRO A 296 2.08 -4.66 11.16
N GLU A 297 2.38 -5.97 11.24
CA GLU A 297 2.66 -6.73 12.46
C GLU A 297 4.06 -6.55 13.04
N ALA A 298 4.99 -5.93 12.31
CA ALA A 298 6.40 -5.91 12.70
C ALA A 298 6.56 -5.38 14.14
N HIS A 299 7.26 -6.15 14.98
CA HIS A 299 7.47 -5.87 16.41
C HIS A 299 6.19 -5.79 17.27
N LEU A 300 5.04 -6.27 16.80
CA LEU A 300 3.78 -6.29 17.54
C LEU A 300 3.49 -7.68 18.12
N PHE A 301 2.96 -7.69 19.34
CA PHE A 301 2.40 -8.90 19.95
C PHE A 301 1.12 -9.35 19.20
N PRO A 302 0.79 -10.66 19.14
CA PRO A 302 -0.34 -11.15 18.34
C PRO A 302 -1.70 -10.47 18.59
N SER A 303 -1.98 -10.03 19.83
CA SER A 303 -3.20 -9.27 20.13
C SER A 303 -3.23 -7.91 19.43
N SER A 304 -2.11 -7.19 19.42
CA SER A 304 -1.95 -5.91 18.71
C SER A 304 -2.01 -6.09 17.20
N GLN A 305 -1.47 -7.20 16.68
CA GLN A 305 -1.64 -7.58 15.26
C GLN A 305 -3.12 -7.75 14.91
N SER A 306 -3.89 -8.42 15.76
CA SER A 306 -5.33 -8.57 15.54
C SER A 306 -6.06 -7.23 15.56
N ALA A 307 -5.70 -6.35 16.49
CA ALA A 307 -6.33 -5.04 16.65
C ALA A 307 -6.05 -4.10 15.45
N ILE A 308 -4.82 -4.10 14.91
CA ILE A 308 -4.52 -3.29 13.71
C ILE A 308 -5.28 -3.78 12.47
N ILE A 309 -5.54 -5.09 12.34
CA ILE A 309 -6.37 -5.63 11.25
C ILE A 309 -7.85 -5.22 11.40
N GLU A 310 -8.38 -5.16 12.63
CA GLU A 310 -9.72 -4.61 12.87
C GLU A 310 -9.80 -3.13 12.47
N VAL A 311 -8.76 -2.35 12.77
CA VAL A 311 -8.65 -0.96 12.33
C VAL A 311 -8.67 -0.88 10.80
N PHE A 312 -7.86 -1.67 10.10
CA PHE A 312 -7.84 -1.63 8.63
C PHE A 312 -9.18 -2.02 8.02
N THR A 313 -9.82 -3.07 8.50
CA THR A 313 -11.12 -3.52 7.96
C THR A 313 -12.25 -2.54 8.29
N ALA A 314 -12.24 -1.92 9.48
CA ALA A 314 -13.14 -0.83 9.81
C ALA A 314 -12.93 0.39 8.90
N MET A 315 -11.67 0.71 8.56
CA MET A 315 -11.35 1.76 7.59
C MET A 315 -12.00 1.50 6.23
N LEU A 316 -11.84 0.27 5.72
CA LEU A 316 -12.37 -0.15 4.43
C LEU A 316 -13.90 -0.16 4.42
N SER A 317 -14.52 -0.59 5.52
CA SER A 317 -15.97 -0.57 5.71
C SER A 317 -16.52 0.85 5.65
N LEU A 318 -15.90 1.79 6.36
CA LEU A 318 -16.31 3.20 6.39
C LEU A 318 -16.07 3.92 5.06
N ALA A 319 -14.94 3.66 4.41
CA ALA A 319 -14.58 4.25 3.12
C ALA A 319 -15.36 3.65 1.94
N LYS A 320 -16.08 2.53 2.15
CA LYS A 320 -16.71 1.75 1.07
C LYS A 320 -15.66 1.44 -0.01
N THR A 321 -15.99 1.66 -1.29
CA THR A 321 -15.09 1.37 -2.42
C THR A 321 -13.97 2.39 -2.62
N LYS A 322 -13.85 3.41 -1.75
CA LYS A 322 -12.89 4.51 -1.93
C LYS A 322 -11.45 4.18 -1.54
N ILE A 323 -11.23 3.10 -0.79
CA ILE A 323 -9.90 2.67 -0.38
C ILE A 323 -9.69 1.23 -0.85
N ARG A 324 -8.55 1.00 -1.52
CA ARG A 324 -7.95 -0.32 -1.65
C ARG A 324 -6.70 -0.39 -0.79
N LEU A 325 -6.56 -1.48 -0.04
CA LEU A 325 -5.44 -1.72 0.87
C LEU A 325 -4.68 -2.97 0.41
N VAL A 326 -3.38 -2.83 0.19
CA VAL A 326 -2.47 -3.93 -0.11
C VAL A 326 -1.56 -4.13 1.11
N LEU A 327 -1.59 -5.34 1.67
CA LEU A 327 -0.78 -5.73 2.83
C LEU A 327 0.27 -6.74 2.40
N THR A 328 1.50 -6.56 2.87
CA THR A 328 2.47 -7.67 2.92
C THR A 328 2.59 -8.14 4.37
N THR A 329 2.69 -9.44 4.57
CA THR A 329 2.78 -10.02 5.92
C THR A 329 3.61 -11.30 5.93
N HIS A 330 4.15 -11.62 7.09
CA HIS A 330 4.73 -12.90 7.47
C HIS A 330 3.88 -13.64 8.50
N SER A 331 2.82 -12.99 9.00
CA SER A 331 2.12 -13.43 10.20
C SER A 331 0.91 -14.31 9.87
N PRO A 332 0.91 -15.59 10.31
CA PRO A 332 -0.30 -16.40 10.27
C PRO A 332 -1.43 -15.80 11.13
N TYR A 333 -1.10 -15.04 12.19
CA TYR A 333 -2.09 -14.37 13.04
C TYR A 333 -2.86 -13.27 12.29
N VAL A 334 -2.21 -12.56 11.36
CA VAL A 334 -2.87 -11.58 10.48
C VAL A 334 -3.92 -12.29 9.61
N LEU A 335 -3.56 -13.42 8.99
CA LEU A 335 -4.49 -14.20 8.16
C LEU A 335 -5.64 -14.78 8.99
N ALA A 336 -5.34 -15.39 10.14
CA ALA A 336 -6.33 -15.96 11.04
C ALA A 336 -7.33 -14.89 11.50
N LYS A 337 -6.86 -13.67 11.80
CA LYS A 337 -7.76 -12.57 12.14
C LYS A 337 -8.67 -12.20 10.97
N ILE A 338 -8.13 -12.07 9.76
CA ILE A 338 -8.93 -11.77 8.57
C ILE A 338 -10.00 -12.85 8.34
N ASN A 339 -9.65 -14.13 8.52
CA ASN A 339 -10.62 -15.23 8.47
C ASN A 339 -11.75 -15.08 9.48
N ASN A 340 -11.44 -14.71 10.72
CA ASN A 340 -12.46 -14.45 11.73
C ASN A 340 -13.42 -13.33 11.30
N LEU A 341 -12.89 -12.26 10.68
CA LEU A 341 -13.68 -11.12 10.19
C LEU A 341 -14.56 -11.48 8.98
N ILE A 342 -14.05 -12.31 8.06
CA ILE A 342 -14.83 -12.85 6.94
C ILE A 342 -15.94 -13.76 7.47
N LYS A 343 -15.60 -14.69 8.37
CA LYS A 343 -16.55 -15.64 8.95
C LYS A 343 -17.65 -14.93 9.71
N ALA A 344 -17.32 -13.91 10.51
CA ALA A 344 -18.29 -13.05 11.19
C ALA A 344 -19.32 -12.49 10.20
N ARG A 345 -18.87 -11.94 9.07
CA ARG A 345 -19.78 -11.42 8.04
C ARG A 345 -20.69 -12.50 7.44
N GLN A 346 -20.14 -13.69 7.17
CA GLN A 346 -20.89 -14.83 6.62
C GLN A 346 -21.97 -15.34 7.58
N VAL A 347 -21.66 -15.43 8.88
CA VAL A 347 -22.58 -16.00 9.87
C VAL A 347 -23.58 -15.00 10.44
N ALA A 348 -23.32 -13.68 10.36
CA ALA A 348 -24.18 -12.67 10.99
C ALA A 348 -25.63 -12.65 10.48
N GLY A 349 -25.91 -13.16 9.28
CA GLY A 349 -27.26 -13.15 8.71
C GLY A 349 -27.78 -11.73 8.47
N SER A 350 -29.07 -11.50 8.69
CA SER A 350 -29.70 -10.17 8.51
C SER A 350 -29.48 -9.27 9.73
N ARG A 351 -29.32 -7.96 9.50
CA ARG A 351 -29.00 -6.95 10.52
C ARG A 351 -29.92 -6.94 11.76
N ARG A 352 -31.17 -7.39 11.61
CA ARG A 352 -32.17 -7.41 12.69
C ARG A 352 -32.31 -8.78 13.38
N SER A 353 -31.53 -9.77 12.97
CA SER A 353 -31.62 -11.11 13.54
C SER A 353 -30.92 -11.19 14.90
N LYS A 354 -31.39 -12.09 15.78
CA LYS A 354 -30.71 -12.41 17.04
C LYS A 354 -29.26 -12.86 16.80
N ARG A 355 -29.06 -13.68 15.76
CA ARG A 355 -27.74 -14.16 15.32
C ARG A 355 -26.78 -13.01 14.99
N TYR A 356 -27.26 -11.94 14.36
CA TYR A 356 -26.44 -10.76 14.08
C TYR A 356 -25.90 -10.11 15.35
N ALA A 357 -26.77 -9.91 16.34
CA ALA A 357 -26.39 -9.33 17.63
C ALA A 357 -25.40 -10.24 18.39
N GLU A 358 -25.60 -11.56 18.33
CA GLU A 358 -24.66 -12.54 18.92
C GLU A 358 -23.27 -12.44 18.29
N VAL A 359 -23.17 -12.34 16.96
CA VAL A 359 -21.87 -12.18 16.28
C VAL A 359 -21.22 -10.84 16.63
N ALA A 360 -22.01 -9.76 16.74
CA ALA A 360 -21.51 -8.43 17.09
C ALA A 360 -20.92 -8.35 18.51
N ASN A 361 -21.34 -9.26 19.41
CA ASN A 361 -20.75 -9.39 20.73
C ASN A 361 -19.41 -10.12 20.74
N VAL A 362 -19.11 -10.92 19.70
CA VAL A 362 -17.84 -11.65 19.57
C VAL A 362 -16.79 -10.83 18.83
N VAL A 363 -17.20 -10.18 17.74
CA VAL A 363 -16.33 -9.34 16.88
C VAL A 363 -17.08 -8.07 16.51
N ALA A 364 -16.43 -6.93 16.69
CA ALA A 364 -17.03 -5.63 16.42
C ALA A 364 -17.58 -5.52 14.98
N GLU A 365 -18.85 -5.14 14.84
CA GLU A 365 -19.58 -5.11 13.57
C GLU A 365 -18.88 -4.33 12.46
N ASN A 366 -18.25 -3.21 12.82
CA ASN A 366 -17.56 -2.33 11.88
C ASN A 366 -16.32 -2.98 11.23
N SER A 367 -15.75 -4.02 11.83
CA SER A 367 -14.57 -4.75 11.32
C SER A 367 -14.91 -5.91 10.38
N TRP A 368 -16.19 -6.25 10.23
CA TRP A 368 -16.59 -7.37 9.37
C TRP A 368 -16.33 -7.06 7.90
N ILE A 369 -15.79 -8.02 7.15
CA ILE A 369 -15.46 -7.85 5.74
C ILE A 369 -16.08 -8.95 4.89
N ALA A 370 -16.58 -8.59 3.71
CA ALA A 370 -17.13 -9.57 2.78
C ALA A 370 -15.99 -10.38 2.14
N SER A 371 -16.16 -11.69 1.98
CA SER A 371 -15.17 -12.52 1.28
C SER A 371 -14.85 -11.97 -0.12
N SER A 372 -15.84 -11.49 -0.87
CA SER A 372 -15.64 -10.90 -2.21
C SER A 372 -14.76 -9.65 -2.22
N SER A 373 -14.59 -8.98 -1.09
CA SER A 373 -13.73 -7.80 -0.93
C SER A 373 -12.28 -8.16 -0.61
N VAL A 374 -11.97 -9.44 -0.38
CA VAL A 374 -10.65 -9.92 0.03
C VAL A 374 -10.03 -10.81 -1.05
N ALA A 375 -8.78 -10.52 -1.40
CA ALA A 375 -7.90 -11.40 -2.16
C ALA A 375 -6.66 -11.70 -1.33
N ALA A 376 -6.25 -12.96 -1.27
CA ALA A 376 -5.07 -13.39 -0.52
C ALA A 376 -4.21 -14.28 -1.43
N TYR A 377 -2.91 -14.00 -1.42
CA TYR A 377 -1.93 -14.70 -2.24
C TYR A 377 -0.69 -15.02 -1.43
N ALA A 378 -0.12 -16.20 -1.68
CA ALA A 378 1.14 -16.64 -1.09
C ALA A 378 2.22 -16.80 -2.16
N ILE A 379 3.47 -16.50 -1.78
CA ILE A 379 4.63 -16.71 -2.66
C ILE A 379 5.45 -17.89 -2.15
N ASN A 380 5.46 -18.97 -2.94
CA ASN A 380 6.29 -20.16 -2.69
C ASN A 380 7.26 -20.34 -3.86
N CYS A 381 8.56 -20.43 -3.55
CA CYS A 381 9.63 -20.66 -4.54
C CYS A 381 9.61 -19.71 -5.76
N GLY A 382 9.21 -18.46 -5.54
CA GLY A 382 9.11 -17.42 -6.58
C GLY A 382 7.83 -17.46 -7.41
N VAL A 383 6.86 -18.32 -7.05
CA VAL A 383 5.55 -18.43 -7.72
C VAL A 383 4.44 -17.94 -6.79
N LEU A 384 3.64 -17.00 -7.27
CA LEU A 384 2.46 -16.50 -6.55
C LEU A 384 1.25 -17.40 -6.82
N HIS A 385 0.58 -17.86 -5.77
CA HIS A 385 -0.67 -18.61 -5.85
C HIS A 385 -1.74 -17.96 -4.97
N SER A 386 -3.01 -18.08 -5.38
CA SER A 386 -4.12 -17.64 -4.53
C SER A 386 -4.32 -18.67 -3.41
N ILE A 387 -4.49 -18.17 -2.18
CA ILE A 387 -4.74 -18.99 -0.98
C ILE A 387 -6.16 -18.73 -0.46
N LYS A 388 -7.11 -18.55 -1.36
CA LYS A 388 -8.52 -18.37 -1.02
C LYS A 388 -9.27 -19.66 -1.33
N GLY A 389 -9.81 -20.28 -0.28
CA GLY A 389 -10.60 -21.50 -0.38
C GLY A 389 -11.97 -21.28 -1.04
N GLU A 390 -12.61 -22.38 -1.44
CA GLU A 390 -13.94 -22.37 -2.07
C GLU A 390 -15.04 -21.80 -1.15
N ASP A 391 -14.86 -21.92 0.17
CA ASP A 391 -15.74 -21.35 1.19
C ASP A 391 -15.55 -19.82 1.37
N GLY A 392 -14.61 -19.25 0.61
CA GLY A 392 -14.28 -17.83 0.61
C GLY A 392 -13.39 -17.39 1.77
N LEU A 393 -12.92 -18.30 2.62
CA LEU A 393 -11.90 -18.03 3.63
C LEU A 393 -10.50 -18.14 3.02
N ILE A 394 -9.51 -17.63 3.74
CA ILE A 394 -8.09 -17.85 3.46
C ILE A 394 -7.75 -19.27 3.93
N ASP A 395 -7.03 -20.01 3.09
CA ASP A 395 -6.71 -21.41 3.30
C ASP A 395 -6.07 -21.67 4.68
N ALA A 396 -6.70 -22.55 5.45
CA ALA A 396 -6.24 -22.93 6.79
C ALA A 396 -4.99 -23.81 6.72
N GLU A 397 -4.87 -24.66 5.69
CA GLU A 397 -3.70 -25.55 5.53
C GLU A 397 -2.43 -24.72 5.33
N TYR A 398 -2.51 -23.62 4.58
CA TYR A 398 -1.38 -22.71 4.42
C TYR A 398 -0.98 -22.02 5.75
N ILE A 399 -1.97 -21.63 6.57
CA ILE A 399 -1.73 -21.02 7.90
C ILE A 399 -1.04 -22.04 8.82
N ASP A 400 -1.49 -23.28 8.78
CA ASP A 400 -0.98 -24.38 9.59
C ASP A 400 0.42 -24.82 9.11
N GLU A 401 0.67 -24.87 7.79
CA GLU A 401 1.98 -25.19 7.21
C GLU A 401 3.05 -24.20 7.70
N VAL A 402 2.76 -22.89 7.62
CA VAL A 402 3.67 -21.83 8.11
C VAL A 402 3.95 -21.95 9.62
N SER A 403 3.03 -22.55 10.38
CA SER A 403 3.14 -22.69 11.84
C SER A 403 3.64 -24.08 12.28
N GLY A 404 3.63 -25.08 11.39
CA GLY A 404 3.72 -26.50 11.72
C GLY A 404 5.13 -27.08 11.70
N GLU A 405 6.10 -26.46 11.00
CA GLU A 405 7.47 -27.01 10.91
C GLU A 405 8.12 -27.21 12.29
N MET A 406 7.99 -26.23 13.18
CA MET A 406 8.52 -26.32 14.55
C MET A 406 7.80 -27.38 15.39
N ALA A 407 6.50 -27.56 15.17
CA ALA A 407 5.72 -28.59 15.86
C ALA A 407 6.09 -29.99 15.39
N ASN A 408 6.38 -30.16 14.10
CA ASN A 408 6.87 -31.39 13.52
C ASN A 408 8.27 -31.74 14.05
N GLU A 409 9.16 -30.75 14.13
CA GLU A 409 10.48 -30.91 14.74
C GLU A 409 10.37 -31.35 16.21
N PHE A 410 9.55 -30.67 17.01
CA PHE A 410 9.33 -31.05 18.40
C PHE A 410 8.72 -32.45 18.55
N SER A 411 7.76 -32.80 17.70
CA SER A 411 7.15 -34.14 17.67
C SER A 411 8.17 -35.22 17.33
N ALA A 412 9.08 -34.95 16.39
CA ALA A 412 10.19 -35.85 16.06
C ALA A 412 11.15 -36.03 17.26
N LEU A 413 11.46 -34.95 17.99
CA LEU A 413 12.28 -35.00 19.21
C LEU A 413 11.61 -35.83 20.31
N LEU A 414 10.30 -35.66 20.55
CA LEU A 414 9.53 -36.49 21.47
C LEU A 414 9.53 -37.96 21.06
N GLY A 415 9.41 -38.25 19.76
CA GLY A 415 9.53 -39.61 19.23
C GLY A 415 10.87 -40.26 19.58
N ILE A 416 11.96 -39.50 19.52
CA ILE A 416 13.30 -39.95 19.94
C ILE A 416 13.35 -40.20 21.45
N GLU A 417 12.76 -39.32 22.27
CA GLU A 417 12.72 -39.47 23.73
C GLU A 417 11.98 -40.74 24.17
N VAL A 418 10.82 -41.02 23.57
CA VAL A 418 9.99 -42.20 23.90
C VAL A 418 10.59 -43.51 23.37
N SER A 419 11.52 -43.43 22.40
CA SER A 419 12.21 -44.60 21.85
C SER A 419 13.43 -45.08 22.68
N LYS A 420 13.70 -44.46 23.83
CA LYS A 420 14.62 -44.95 24.86
C LYS A 420 13.88 -45.73 25.94
#